data_AF-A0A317J0W3-F1
#
_entry.id   AF-A0A317J0W3-F1
#
_cell.length_a   1.000
_cell.length_b   1.000
_cell.length_c   1.000
_cell.angle_alpha   90.00
_cell.angle_beta   90.00
_cell.angle_gamma   90.00
#
_symmetry.space_group_name_H-M   'P 1'
#
loop_
_entity.id
_entity.type
_entity.pdbx_description
1 polymer ?
#
loop_
_entity_poly.entity_id
_entity_poly.type
_entity_poly.pdbx_seq_one_letter_code
_entity_poly.pdbx_strand_id
1 'polypeptide(L)'
;MRGLRIKALFALIACTPLKSGQELPNGVELLFGIGSYFRPTATDYTINNGFIQAKNLGRFAPQGLVGLGFEFCTANSTARRCRPHKWAKYLSTFASAQFGSDTNSTVTGYTLGLGIELSRYFHVLAGYSLIPVGQPAPGFQRAAASWVRDHPREYATFDPANLGGNNLNAFDGFPLPQAPGLPGSAGGFVYGGNILESRYQPGFFFGIAFPLNLRASLHAATGVTVAPGTVSLGASEAETFAALTADASGVTWSINPDVGRITPVGRYSAPALITAVQTVTVTATSASAGIGSATIALHP
;
A
#
# COMPACT_ATOMS: atom_id res chain seq x y z
N MET A 1 30.57 3.82 35.54
CA MET A 1 29.43 3.64 34.61
C MET A 1 29.07 5.00 34.04
N ARG A 2 29.59 5.34 32.85
CA ARG A 2 29.39 6.66 32.22
C ARG A 2 28.11 6.65 31.38
N GLY A 3 27.27 7.65 31.60
CA GLY A 3 25.94 7.80 31.00
C GLY A 3 25.96 7.80 29.47
N LEU A 4 25.31 6.80 28.89
CA LEU A 4 24.98 6.71 27.48
C LEU A 4 23.93 7.80 27.19
N ARG A 5 24.35 8.89 26.56
CA ARG A 5 23.51 10.03 26.24
C ARG A 5 22.40 9.61 25.25
N ILE A 6 21.17 9.62 25.75
CA ILE A 6 19.89 9.37 25.06
C ILE A 6 19.65 10.29 23.82
N LYS A 7 20.50 11.28 23.57
CA LYS A 7 20.39 12.20 22.43
C LYS A 7 20.59 11.54 21.06
N ALA A 8 21.20 10.36 20.96
CA ALA A 8 21.33 9.64 19.69
C ALA A 8 20.03 8.95 19.23
N LEU A 9 19.06 8.74 20.14
CA LEU A 9 17.81 8.04 19.79
C LEU A 9 16.81 8.94 19.05
N PHE A 10 16.93 10.26 19.17
CA PHE A 10 15.99 11.22 18.56
C PHE A 10 16.40 11.75 17.18
N ALA A 11 17.60 11.41 16.68
CA ALA A 11 18.07 11.87 15.37
C ALA A 11 17.73 10.91 14.21
N LEU A 12 17.03 9.80 14.46
CA LEU A 12 16.84 8.70 13.51
C LEU A 12 15.46 8.67 12.82
N ILE A 13 14.62 9.70 12.99
CA ILE A 13 13.30 9.80 12.37
C ILE A 13 13.21 11.10 11.56
N ALA A 14 14.05 11.25 10.55
CA ALA A 14 13.86 12.24 9.50
C ALA A 14 13.43 11.50 8.23
N CYS A 15 12.18 11.04 8.20
CA CYS A 15 11.55 10.57 6.98
C CYS A 15 11.21 11.81 6.13
N THR A 16 12.18 12.31 5.36
CA THR A 16 11.89 13.33 4.35
C THR A 16 11.01 12.71 3.27
N PRO A 17 9.84 13.27 2.96
CA PRO A 17 8.96 12.68 1.95
C PRO A 17 9.67 12.64 0.59
N LEU A 18 9.67 11.46 -0.02
CA LEU A 18 10.24 11.26 -1.36
C LEU A 18 9.43 12.10 -2.36
N LYS A 19 10.12 12.95 -3.12
CA LYS A 19 9.54 13.62 -4.29
C LYS A 19 9.39 12.58 -5.41
N SER A 20 8.29 12.67 -6.17
CA SER A 20 8.03 11.86 -7.36
C SER A 20 9.24 11.85 -8.30
N GLY A 21 9.74 10.67 -8.69
CA GLY A 21 10.85 10.49 -9.63
C GLY A 21 12.23 10.21 -9.02
N GLN A 22 12.37 10.03 -7.71
CA GLN A 22 13.64 9.65 -7.08
C GLN A 22 13.76 8.13 -6.91
N GLU A 23 14.88 7.58 -7.37
CA GLU A 23 15.35 6.22 -7.09
C GLU A 23 15.35 5.97 -5.56
N LEU A 24 14.90 4.79 -5.12
CA LEU A 24 14.84 4.44 -3.69
C LEU A 24 16.22 4.67 -3.04
N PRO A 25 16.30 5.41 -1.91
CA PRO A 25 17.57 5.60 -1.21
C PRO A 25 18.24 4.26 -0.88
N ASN A 26 19.57 4.22 -0.93
CA ASN A 26 20.35 3.04 -0.51
C ASN A 26 19.88 2.58 0.88
N GLY A 27 19.31 1.37 0.96
CA GLY A 27 18.83 0.75 2.20
C GLY A 27 17.30 0.69 2.36
N VAL A 28 16.50 0.96 1.32
CA VAL A 28 15.05 0.68 1.31
C VAL A 28 14.75 -0.58 0.51
N GLU A 29 13.94 -1.48 1.09
CA GLU A 29 13.54 -2.75 0.48
C GLU A 29 12.03 -2.97 0.55
N LEU A 30 11.45 -3.60 -0.47
CA LEU A 30 10.04 -3.98 -0.45
C LEU A 30 9.91 -5.33 0.25
N LEU A 31 9.11 -5.40 1.31
CA LEU A 31 8.89 -6.59 2.12
C LEU A 31 7.53 -7.22 1.78
N PHE A 32 7.55 -8.50 1.46
CA PHE A 32 6.35 -9.34 1.39
C PHE A 32 6.42 -10.40 2.47
N GLY A 33 5.38 -10.51 3.27
CA GLY A 33 5.43 -11.39 4.42
C GLY A 33 4.08 -11.90 4.86
N ILE A 34 4.16 -12.76 5.85
CA ILE A 34 3.03 -13.19 6.63
C ILE A 34 3.35 -12.95 8.11
N GLY A 35 2.34 -12.60 8.87
CA GLY A 35 2.51 -12.53 10.31
C GLY A 35 1.19 -12.55 11.04
N SER A 36 1.27 -12.43 12.34
CA SER A 36 0.16 -12.60 13.25
C SER A 36 0.09 -11.40 14.17
N TYR A 37 -1.09 -10.80 14.20
CA TYR A 37 -1.43 -9.78 15.19
C TYR A 37 -1.98 -10.46 16.45
N PHE A 38 -1.44 -10.06 17.59
CA PHE A 38 -1.83 -10.58 18.90
C PHE A 38 -2.32 -9.46 19.81
N ARG A 39 -3.54 -9.62 20.31
CA ARG A 39 -4.12 -8.82 21.38
C ARG A 39 -5.09 -9.67 22.20
N PRO A 40 -4.84 -9.89 23.50
CA PRO A 40 -5.68 -10.76 24.33
C PRO A 40 -6.93 -10.07 24.88
N THR A 41 -7.14 -8.76 24.66
CA THR A 41 -8.15 -7.95 25.37
C THR A 41 -9.34 -7.51 24.52
N ALA A 42 -9.39 -7.86 23.24
CA ALA A 42 -10.48 -7.47 22.35
C ALA A 42 -10.84 -8.61 21.39
N THR A 43 -12.13 -8.79 21.13
CA THR A 43 -12.65 -9.68 20.08
C THR A 43 -13.13 -8.82 18.93
N ASP A 44 -12.68 -9.15 17.71
CA ASP A 44 -13.21 -8.59 16.49
C ASP A 44 -14.50 -9.33 16.11
N TYR A 45 -15.53 -8.61 15.69
CA TYR A 45 -16.81 -9.19 15.33
C TYR A 45 -17.26 -8.74 13.94
N THR A 46 -18.02 -9.61 13.29
CA THR A 46 -18.77 -9.27 12.08
C THR A 46 -20.19 -9.78 12.14
N ILE A 47 -21.05 -9.15 11.36
CA ILE A 47 -22.43 -9.59 11.20
C ILE A 47 -22.52 -10.47 9.97
N ASN A 48 -23.05 -11.68 10.13
CA ASN A 48 -23.29 -12.60 9.05
C ASN A 48 -24.64 -13.30 9.24
N ASN A 49 -25.49 -13.29 8.21
CA ASN A 49 -26.80 -13.93 8.22
C ASN A 49 -27.68 -13.59 9.43
N GLY A 50 -27.60 -12.36 9.94
CA GLY A 50 -28.37 -11.93 11.11
C GLY A 50 -27.80 -12.41 12.45
N PHE A 51 -26.54 -12.83 12.52
CA PHE A 51 -25.85 -13.14 13.77
C PHE A 51 -24.57 -12.33 13.88
N ILE A 52 -24.21 -11.94 15.10
CA ILE A 52 -22.85 -11.46 15.41
C ILE A 52 -21.95 -12.68 15.54
N GLN A 53 -20.82 -12.68 14.85
CA GLN A 53 -19.84 -13.77 14.88
C GLN A 53 -18.47 -13.21 15.21
N ALA A 54 -17.75 -13.89 16.10
CA ALA A 54 -16.38 -13.53 16.42
C ALA A 54 -15.45 -13.89 15.26
N LYS A 55 -14.62 -12.93 14.86
CA LYS A 55 -13.48 -13.16 13.98
C LYS A 55 -12.27 -13.59 14.80
N ASN A 56 -11.45 -14.46 14.21
CA ASN A 56 -10.17 -14.87 14.81
C ASN A 56 -9.07 -13.79 14.73
N LEU A 57 -9.37 -12.59 14.23
CA LEU A 57 -8.43 -11.46 14.26
C LEU A 57 -8.08 -11.10 15.72
N GLY A 58 -6.77 -11.03 16.03
CA GLY A 58 -6.28 -10.85 17.41
C GLY A 58 -5.84 -12.13 18.12
N ARG A 59 -6.14 -13.31 17.55
CA ARG A 59 -5.83 -14.64 18.13
C ARG A 59 -4.81 -15.41 17.28
N PHE A 60 -3.70 -14.77 16.90
CA PHE A 60 -2.67 -15.36 16.03
C PHE A 60 -3.16 -15.77 14.63
N ALA A 61 -4.21 -15.13 14.12
CA ALA A 61 -4.62 -15.35 12.73
C ALA A 61 -3.51 -14.86 11.78
N PRO A 62 -3.06 -15.69 10.81
CA PRO A 62 -2.06 -15.29 9.84
C PRO A 62 -2.65 -14.26 8.87
N GLN A 63 -1.89 -13.20 8.61
CA GLN A 63 -2.25 -12.09 7.74
C GLN A 63 -1.12 -11.81 6.76
N GLY A 64 -1.49 -11.46 5.54
CA GLY A 64 -0.56 -10.99 4.54
C GLY A 64 -0.06 -9.58 4.88
N LEU A 65 1.22 -9.35 4.64
CA LEU A 65 1.89 -8.09 4.90
C LEU A 65 2.63 -7.65 3.64
N VAL A 66 2.45 -6.38 3.28
CA VAL A 66 3.29 -5.70 2.28
C VAL A 66 3.76 -4.39 2.87
N GLY A 67 5.05 -4.12 2.81
CA GLY A 67 5.62 -2.95 3.44
C GLY A 67 7.00 -2.59 2.92
N LEU A 68 7.57 -1.54 3.52
CA LEU A 68 8.93 -1.10 3.26
C LEU A 68 9.81 -1.42 4.46
N GLY A 69 10.95 -2.04 4.21
CA GLY A 69 12.04 -2.21 5.15
C GLY A 69 13.08 -1.11 4.95
N PHE A 70 13.69 -0.67 6.05
CA PHE A 70 14.79 0.29 6.06
C PHE A 70 15.94 -0.25 6.91
N GLU A 71 17.15 -0.27 6.35
CA GLU A 71 18.35 -0.68 7.04
C GLU A 71 18.90 0.43 7.95
N PHE A 72 19.39 0.09 9.15
CA PHE A 72 20.00 1.07 10.05
C PHE A 72 21.35 1.56 9.52
N CYS A 73 21.36 2.77 8.95
CA CYS A 73 22.55 3.40 8.41
C CYS A 73 23.03 4.56 9.29
N THR A 74 24.30 4.55 9.73
CA THR A 74 24.94 5.75 10.29
C THR A 74 25.51 6.59 9.15
N ALA A 75 24.93 7.78 8.91
CA ALA A 75 25.47 8.72 7.94
C ALA A 75 26.79 9.32 8.44
N ASN A 76 27.90 9.10 7.73
CA ASN A 76 29.13 9.85 7.95
C ASN A 76 29.10 11.06 7.00
N SER A 77 29.20 12.27 7.52
CA SER A 77 28.89 13.53 6.81
C SER A 77 29.76 13.81 5.58
N THR A 78 30.81 13.03 5.34
CA THR A 78 31.73 13.21 4.21
C THR A 78 31.64 12.10 3.16
N ALA A 79 30.86 11.04 3.38
CA ALA A 79 30.67 9.98 2.40
C ALA A 79 29.19 9.63 2.30
N ARG A 80 28.61 9.76 1.09
CA ARG A 80 27.28 9.19 0.72
C ARG A 80 27.26 7.64 0.77
N ARG A 81 28.07 7.02 1.61
CA ARG A 81 28.17 5.57 1.79
C ARG A 81 27.72 5.23 3.21
N CYS A 82 26.51 4.71 3.31
CA CYS A 82 26.01 4.04 4.50
C CYS A 82 26.95 2.87 4.85
N ARG A 83 27.54 2.89 6.04
CA ARG A 83 28.22 1.71 6.59
C ARG A 83 27.51 1.30 7.87
N PRO A 84 26.84 0.14 7.90
CA PRO A 84 26.19 -0.33 9.12
C PRO A 84 27.24 -0.69 10.19
N HIS A 85 26.92 -0.40 11.45
CA HIS A 85 27.74 -0.82 12.59
C HIS A 85 27.71 -2.36 12.69
N LYS A 86 28.80 -3.02 13.12
CA LYS A 86 28.91 -4.50 13.07
C LYS A 86 27.73 -5.28 13.69
N TRP A 87 27.11 -4.75 14.74
CA TRP A 87 25.95 -5.35 15.41
C TRP A 87 24.61 -4.92 14.79
N ALA A 88 24.58 -3.76 14.11
CA ALA A 88 23.41 -3.20 13.44
C ALA A 88 23.23 -3.73 12.01
N LYS A 89 24.21 -4.47 11.49
CA LYS A 89 24.18 -5.09 10.15
C LYS A 89 23.02 -6.08 9.96
N TYR A 90 22.52 -6.68 11.04
CA TYR A 90 21.41 -7.63 10.97
C TYR A 90 20.09 -7.02 11.47
N LEU A 91 20.06 -5.72 11.76
CA LEU A 91 18.89 -5.02 12.25
C LEU A 91 18.31 -4.18 11.13
N SER A 92 17.00 -4.27 10.96
CA SER A 92 16.22 -3.40 10.10
C SER A 92 15.06 -2.79 10.86
N THR A 93 14.50 -1.73 10.32
CA THR A 93 13.19 -1.21 10.69
C THR A 93 12.22 -1.50 9.56
N PHE A 94 10.93 -1.60 9.86
CA PHE A 94 9.94 -1.74 8.80
C PHE A 94 8.68 -0.96 9.11
N ALA A 95 8.02 -0.53 8.04
CA ALA A 95 6.69 0.02 8.05
C ALA A 95 5.84 -0.74 7.03
N SER A 96 4.71 -1.28 7.43
CA SER A 96 3.91 -2.13 6.55
C SER A 96 2.41 -1.90 6.69
N ALA A 97 1.72 -2.12 5.58
CA ALA A 97 0.28 -2.27 5.54
C ALA A 97 -0.08 -3.76 5.66
N GLN A 98 -1.08 -4.06 6.48
CA GLN A 98 -1.66 -5.39 6.61
C GLN A 98 -2.92 -5.49 5.75
N PHE A 99 -3.14 -6.68 5.20
CA PHE A 99 -4.34 -7.01 4.43
C PHE A 99 -5.03 -8.19 5.10
N GLY A 100 -6.29 -7.98 5.49
CA GLY A 100 -7.16 -9.03 6.00
C GLY A 100 -7.52 -10.02 4.89
N SER A 101 -7.83 -11.26 5.26
CA SER A 101 -8.27 -12.32 4.35
C SER A 101 -9.62 -12.05 3.68
N ASP A 102 -10.40 -11.11 4.20
CA ASP A 102 -11.84 -11.04 3.93
C ASP A 102 -12.24 -9.98 2.90
N THR A 103 -11.34 -9.11 2.45
CA THR A 103 -11.65 -8.13 1.41
C THR A 103 -10.48 -7.86 0.47
N ASN A 104 -10.70 -8.12 -0.82
CA ASN A 104 -9.90 -7.55 -1.89
C ASN A 104 -9.92 -6.02 -1.74
N SER A 105 -8.72 -5.41 -1.71
CA SER A 105 -8.43 -3.97 -1.88
C SER A 105 -8.55 -2.99 -0.71
N THR A 106 -8.78 -3.39 0.55
CA THR A 106 -8.73 -2.43 1.68
C THR A 106 -7.59 -2.74 2.64
N VAL A 107 -6.67 -1.78 2.83
CA VAL A 107 -5.63 -1.86 3.87
C VAL A 107 -6.32 -1.92 5.23
N THR A 108 -6.16 -3.04 5.92
CA THR A 108 -6.84 -3.32 7.20
C THR A 108 -5.98 -2.97 8.40
N GLY A 109 -4.81 -2.36 8.24
CA GLY A 109 -4.01 -1.94 9.37
C GLY A 109 -2.59 -1.55 9.01
N TYR A 110 -1.92 -0.93 9.97
CA TYR A 110 -0.54 -0.47 9.83
C TYR A 110 0.32 -1.06 10.92
N THR A 111 1.56 -1.42 10.57
CA THR A 111 2.56 -1.94 11.52
C THR A 111 3.85 -1.19 11.37
N LEU A 112 4.43 -0.83 12.51
CA LEU A 112 5.77 -0.27 12.59
C LEU A 112 6.58 -1.17 13.51
N GLY A 113 7.79 -1.52 13.10
CA GLY A 113 8.58 -2.45 13.90
C GLY A 113 10.04 -2.55 13.50
N LEU A 114 10.67 -3.54 14.10
CA LEU A 114 12.05 -3.92 13.88
C LEU A 114 12.09 -5.30 13.21
N GLY A 115 13.06 -5.46 12.32
CA GLY A 115 13.38 -6.72 11.67
C GLY A 115 14.76 -7.23 12.08
N ILE A 116 14.91 -8.54 12.12
CA ILE A 116 16.21 -9.21 12.18
C ILE A 116 16.43 -9.91 10.85
N GLU A 117 17.53 -9.56 10.18
CA GLU A 117 17.95 -10.14 8.91
C GLU A 117 18.71 -11.44 9.19
N LEU A 118 18.03 -12.58 9.07
CA LEU A 118 18.68 -13.88 9.22
C LEU A 118 19.40 -14.29 7.93
N SER A 119 18.86 -13.92 6.77
CA SER A 119 19.49 -14.06 5.46
C SER A 119 19.05 -12.93 4.54
N ARG A 120 19.71 -12.78 3.38
CA ARG A 120 19.34 -11.77 2.36
C ARG A 120 17.94 -11.93 1.76
N TYR A 121 17.26 -13.04 2.07
CA TYR A 121 15.93 -13.36 1.58
C TYR A 121 14.93 -13.61 2.71
N PHE A 122 15.34 -13.53 3.97
CA PHE A 122 14.49 -13.93 5.09
C PHE A 122 14.70 -13.06 6.31
N HIS A 123 13.67 -12.30 6.65
CA HIS A 123 13.64 -11.38 7.79
C HIS A 123 12.59 -11.86 8.79
N VAL A 124 12.95 -11.82 10.07
CA VAL A 124 12.00 -12.01 11.17
C VAL A 124 11.57 -10.64 11.66
N LEU A 125 10.27 -10.41 11.77
CA LEU A 125 9.68 -9.11 12.06
C LEU A 125 8.98 -9.14 13.42
N ALA A 126 9.18 -8.07 14.20
CA ALA A 126 8.44 -7.82 15.43
C ALA A 126 8.08 -6.33 15.49
N GLY A 127 6.83 -6.01 15.82
CA GLY A 127 6.38 -4.63 15.78
C GLY A 127 5.10 -4.36 16.54
N TYR A 128 4.70 -3.11 16.49
CA TYR A 128 3.43 -2.63 17.00
C TYR A 128 2.51 -2.34 15.84
N SER A 129 1.28 -2.80 15.96
CA SER A 129 0.29 -2.72 14.89
C SER A 129 -0.99 -2.08 15.39
N LEU A 130 -1.62 -1.31 14.52
CA LEU A 130 -2.91 -0.67 14.71
C LEU A 130 -3.85 -1.22 13.65
N ILE A 131 -4.80 -2.05 14.08
CA ILE A 131 -5.83 -2.63 13.22
C ILE A 131 -7.21 -2.13 13.68
N PRO A 132 -8.11 -1.76 12.77
CA PRO A 132 -9.51 -1.58 13.10
C PRO A 132 -10.15 -2.94 13.37
N VAL A 133 -10.86 -3.05 14.50
CA VAL A 133 -11.71 -4.21 14.79
C VAL A 133 -13.15 -3.74 15.00
N GLY A 134 -14.11 -4.54 14.56
CA GLY A 134 -15.53 -4.34 14.80
C GLY A 134 -15.88 -4.71 16.23
N GLN A 135 -16.18 -3.70 17.05
CA GLN A 135 -16.64 -3.91 18.42
C GLN A 135 -18.13 -3.58 18.54
N PRO A 136 -18.90 -4.32 19.36
CA PRO A 136 -20.28 -3.96 19.66
C PRO A 136 -20.35 -2.53 20.21
N ALA A 137 -21.24 -1.70 19.70
CA ALA A 137 -21.39 -0.33 20.19
C ALA A 137 -21.82 -0.34 21.67
N PRO A 138 -21.36 0.59 22.51
CA PRO A 138 -21.73 0.62 23.93
C PRO A 138 -23.26 0.66 24.17
N GLY A 139 -24.00 1.33 23.28
CA GLY A 139 -25.46 1.35 23.34
C GLY A 139 -26.10 0.00 23.02
N PHE A 140 -25.57 -0.70 22.01
CA PHE A 140 -26.00 -2.06 21.66
C PHE A 140 -25.69 -3.04 22.79
N GLN A 141 -24.50 -2.96 23.41
CA GLN A 141 -24.11 -3.83 24.53
C GLN A 141 -25.12 -3.78 25.68
N ARG A 142 -25.54 -2.56 26.07
CA ARG A 142 -26.53 -2.35 27.14
C ARG A 142 -27.91 -2.85 26.74
N ALA A 143 -28.32 -2.60 25.50
CA ALA A 143 -29.60 -3.06 24.96
C ALA A 143 -29.66 -4.59 24.93
N ALA A 144 -28.63 -5.24 24.39
CA ALA A 144 -28.52 -6.70 24.31
C ALA A 144 -28.52 -7.32 25.71
N ALA A 145 -27.74 -6.78 26.65
CA ALA A 145 -27.73 -7.24 28.03
C ALA A 145 -29.10 -7.11 28.71
N SER A 146 -29.87 -6.05 28.42
CA SER A 146 -31.24 -5.92 28.94
C SER A 146 -32.17 -6.94 28.30
N TRP A 147 -32.10 -7.12 27.00
CA TRP A 147 -32.94 -8.05 26.27
C TRP A 147 -32.79 -9.49 26.76
N VAL A 148 -31.54 -9.92 26.97
CA VAL A 148 -31.23 -11.26 27.51
C VAL A 148 -31.75 -11.45 28.93
N ARG A 149 -31.75 -10.38 29.76
CA ARG A 149 -32.36 -10.44 31.10
C ARG A 149 -33.88 -10.66 31.03
N ASP A 150 -34.52 -10.05 30.05
CA ASP A 150 -35.98 -10.12 29.88
C ASP A 150 -36.42 -11.44 29.21
N HIS A 151 -35.52 -12.10 28.44
CA HIS A 151 -35.79 -13.34 27.70
C HIS A 151 -34.78 -14.48 28.02
N PRO A 152 -34.66 -14.92 29.28
CA PRO A 152 -33.60 -15.83 29.71
C PRO A 152 -33.69 -17.25 29.11
N ARG A 153 -34.88 -17.69 28.67
CA ARG A 153 -35.06 -19.03 28.08
C ARG A 153 -34.57 -19.12 26.64
N GLU A 154 -34.69 -18.04 25.87
CA GLU A 154 -34.31 -17.97 24.46
C GLU A 154 -32.81 -17.69 24.29
N TYR A 155 -32.20 -17.00 25.26
CA TYR A 155 -30.80 -16.57 25.23
C TYR A 155 -29.96 -17.23 26.33
N ALA A 156 -30.29 -18.46 26.74
CA ALA A 156 -29.66 -19.16 27.86
C ALA A 156 -28.13 -19.33 27.75
N THR A 157 -27.57 -19.25 26.53
CA THR A 157 -26.13 -19.30 26.27
C THR A 157 -25.40 -17.98 26.52
N PHE A 158 -26.14 -16.88 26.68
CA PHE A 158 -25.57 -15.54 26.83
C PHE A 158 -25.73 -15.05 28.27
N ASP A 159 -24.64 -14.52 28.82
CA ASP A 159 -24.65 -13.90 30.14
C ASP A 159 -24.76 -12.36 29.99
N PRO A 160 -25.80 -11.73 30.54
CA PRO A 160 -26.00 -10.28 30.42
C PRO A 160 -24.87 -9.46 31.06
N ALA A 161 -24.16 -9.98 32.06
CA ALA A 161 -22.99 -9.30 32.64
C ALA A 161 -21.81 -9.29 31.64
N ASN A 162 -21.59 -10.41 30.95
CA ASN A 162 -20.54 -10.53 29.92
C ASN A 162 -20.85 -9.66 28.69
N LEU A 163 -22.12 -9.57 28.29
CA LEU A 163 -22.57 -8.68 27.21
C LEU A 163 -22.37 -7.20 27.60
N GLY A 164 -22.78 -6.81 28.80
CA GLY A 164 -22.64 -5.44 29.29
C GLY A 164 -21.20 -5.00 29.51
N GLY A 165 -20.31 -5.94 29.83
CA GLY A 165 -18.87 -5.73 29.99
C GLY A 165 -18.05 -5.87 28.70
N ASN A 166 -18.67 -6.27 27.59
CA ASN A 166 -17.98 -6.63 26.35
C ASN A 166 -16.80 -7.61 26.57
N ASN A 167 -17.06 -8.66 27.34
CA ASN A 167 -16.07 -9.69 27.61
C ASN A 167 -15.71 -10.46 26.31
N LEU A 168 -14.57 -11.13 26.32
CA LEU A 168 -14.06 -11.91 25.18
C LEU A 168 -15.12 -12.90 24.68
N ASN A 169 -15.41 -12.88 23.37
CA ASN A 169 -16.41 -13.71 22.70
C ASN A 169 -17.85 -13.61 23.27
N ALA A 170 -18.17 -12.62 24.12
CA ALA A 170 -19.50 -12.52 24.73
C ALA A 170 -20.64 -12.41 23.72
N PHE A 171 -20.38 -11.87 22.53
CA PHE A 171 -21.38 -11.67 21.47
C PHE A 171 -21.28 -12.70 20.34
N ASP A 172 -20.48 -13.75 20.49
CA ASP A 172 -20.32 -14.76 19.45
C ASP A 172 -21.60 -15.60 19.30
N GLY A 173 -22.14 -15.66 18.09
CA GLY A 173 -23.43 -16.28 17.78
C GLY A 173 -24.66 -15.48 18.24
N PHE A 174 -24.52 -14.23 18.69
CA PHE A 174 -25.65 -13.45 19.18
C PHE A 174 -26.64 -13.14 18.03
N PRO A 175 -27.91 -13.57 18.10
CA PRO A 175 -28.87 -13.36 17.03
C PRO A 175 -29.34 -11.89 17.00
N LEU A 176 -29.31 -11.32 15.81
CA LEU A 176 -29.91 -10.04 15.44
C LEU A 176 -31.23 -10.34 14.74
N PRO A 177 -32.39 -10.06 15.35
CA PRO A 177 -33.66 -10.22 14.66
C PRO A 177 -33.73 -9.23 13.51
N GLN A 178 -33.88 -9.76 12.30
CA GLN A 178 -34.08 -8.97 11.09
C GLN A 178 -35.50 -8.41 11.07
N ALA A 179 -35.66 -7.23 10.47
CA ALA A 179 -36.92 -6.51 10.31
C ALA A 179 -38.00 -7.34 9.55
N PRO A 180 -39.29 -6.97 9.65
CA PRO A 180 -40.45 -7.86 9.63
C PRO A 180 -40.82 -8.46 8.26
N GLY A 181 -41.31 -9.71 8.25
CA GLY A 181 -41.89 -10.34 7.05
C GLY A 181 -41.98 -11.88 7.02
N LEU A 182 -41.48 -12.61 8.02
CA LEU A 182 -41.56 -14.07 8.08
C LEU A 182 -42.56 -14.53 9.16
N PRO A 183 -43.43 -15.52 8.87
CA PRO A 183 -44.43 -16.00 9.82
C PRO A 183 -43.76 -16.63 11.04
N GLY A 184 -44.01 -16.05 12.23
CA GLY A 184 -43.47 -16.50 13.51
C GLY A 184 -42.73 -15.43 14.35
N SER A 185 -42.47 -14.22 13.82
CA SER A 185 -41.73 -13.19 14.57
C SER A 185 -42.65 -12.14 15.21
N ALA A 186 -43.08 -12.40 16.45
CA ALA A 186 -43.64 -11.40 17.35
C ALA A 186 -42.60 -11.05 18.43
N GLY A 187 -42.15 -9.78 18.49
CA GLY A 187 -41.34 -9.26 19.60
C GLY A 187 -39.82 -9.22 19.40
N GLY A 188 -39.31 -8.87 18.22
CA GLY A 188 -37.85 -8.83 17.98
C GLY A 188 -37.11 -7.71 18.75
N PHE A 189 -35.87 -7.99 19.16
CA PHE A 189 -34.89 -7.01 19.62
C PHE A 189 -34.61 -5.94 18.55
N VAL A 190 -35.06 -4.70 18.77
CA VAL A 190 -34.81 -3.56 17.86
C VAL A 190 -33.85 -2.58 18.53
N TYR A 191 -32.62 -2.49 18.02
CA TYR A 191 -31.67 -1.44 18.38
C TYR A 191 -31.52 -0.46 17.20
N GLY A 192 -31.92 0.79 17.41
CA GLY A 192 -31.93 1.82 16.36
C GLY A 192 -30.58 2.47 16.03
N GLY A 193 -29.49 2.04 16.68
CA GLY A 193 -28.13 2.55 16.43
C GLY A 193 -27.24 1.57 15.66
N ASN A 194 -25.99 1.97 15.42
CA ASN A 194 -24.99 1.08 14.82
C ASN A 194 -24.64 -0.06 15.77
N ILE A 195 -24.74 -1.31 15.30
CA ILE A 195 -24.49 -2.50 16.12
C ILE A 195 -23.00 -2.71 16.34
N LEU A 196 -22.20 -2.61 15.28
CA LEU A 196 -20.74 -2.70 15.33
C LEU A 196 -20.13 -1.34 14.96
N GLU A 197 -19.14 -0.93 15.75
CA GLU A 197 -18.31 0.25 15.50
C GLU A 197 -16.87 -0.18 15.28
N SER A 198 -16.24 0.40 14.25
CA SER A 198 -14.83 0.17 13.98
C SER A 198 -13.97 0.94 14.97
N ARG A 199 -13.19 0.23 15.78
CA ARG A 199 -12.28 0.82 16.77
C ARG A 199 -10.86 0.34 16.49
N TYR A 200 -9.93 1.29 16.34
CA TYR A 200 -8.52 0.98 16.20
C TYR A 200 -7.96 0.41 17.48
N GLN A 201 -7.48 -0.83 17.43
CA GLN A 201 -6.92 -1.53 18.55
C GLN A 201 -5.41 -1.70 18.37
N PRO A 202 -4.60 -1.22 19.32
CA PRO A 202 -3.18 -1.46 19.31
C PRO A 202 -2.83 -2.87 19.73
N GLY A 203 -1.81 -3.48 19.13
CA GLY A 203 -1.34 -4.80 19.54
C GLY A 203 0.05 -5.11 19.04
N PHE A 204 0.54 -6.29 19.43
CA PHE A 204 1.85 -6.78 19.02
C PHE A 204 1.74 -7.59 17.75
N PHE A 205 2.72 -7.45 16.88
CA PHE A 205 2.83 -8.18 15.64
C PHE A 205 4.13 -8.97 15.62
N PHE A 206 4.04 -10.23 15.19
CA PHE A 206 5.18 -11.07 14.89
C PHE A 206 4.98 -11.72 13.53
N GLY A 207 6.03 -11.74 12.71
CA GLY A 207 5.93 -12.30 11.38
C GLY A 207 7.27 -12.59 10.74
N ILE A 208 7.19 -13.03 9.51
CA ILE A 208 8.33 -13.26 8.64
C ILE A 208 8.09 -12.54 7.32
N ALA A 209 9.16 -12.05 6.71
CA ALA A 209 9.09 -11.40 5.41
C ALA A 209 10.29 -11.77 4.53
N PHE A 210 10.02 -11.70 3.24
CA PHE A 210 10.97 -11.91 2.16
C PHE A 210 11.17 -10.54 1.48
N PRO A 211 12.34 -9.91 1.62
CA PRO A 211 12.65 -8.69 0.90
C PRO A 211 12.81 -8.98 -0.60
N LEU A 212 12.16 -8.17 -1.42
CA LEU A 212 12.43 -8.09 -2.85
C LEU A 212 13.47 -7.01 -3.11
N ASN A 213 14.61 -7.44 -3.63
CA ASN A 213 15.67 -6.55 -4.09
C ASN A 213 15.28 -5.96 -5.46
N LEU A 214 14.61 -4.81 -5.45
CA LEU A 214 14.17 -4.12 -6.68
C LEU A 214 15.32 -3.46 -7.47
N ARG A 215 16.57 -3.58 -7.01
CA ARG A 215 17.76 -3.04 -7.69
C ARG A 215 17.92 -3.52 -9.14
N ALA A 216 17.39 -4.70 -9.46
CA ALA A 216 17.45 -5.25 -10.81
C ALA A 216 16.21 -4.90 -11.68
N SER A 217 15.14 -4.35 -11.09
CA SER A 217 13.86 -4.11 -11.78
C SER A 217 13.45 -2.64 -11.85
N LEU A 218 14.01 -1.74 -11.04
CA LEU A 218 14.11 -0.32 -11.36
C LEU A 218 15.45 -0.06 -12.05
N HIS A 219 15.68 -0.75 -13.16
CA HIS A 219 16.34 -0.02 -14.23
C HIS A 219 15.32 1.05 -14.60
N ALA A 220 15.62 2.34 -14.39
CA ALA A 220 14.89 3.40 -15.09
C ALA A 220 14.72 2.88 -16.52
N ALA A 221 13.50 2.84 -17.06
CA ALA A 221 13.31 2.34 -18.42
C ALA A 221 14.31 3.11 -19.31
N THR A 222 15.42 2.48 -19.70
CA THR A 222 16.53 3.12 -20.41
C THR A 222 16.19 3.24 -21.90
N GLY A 223 14.90 3.38 -22.18
CA GLY A 223 14.34 3.52 -23.50
C GLY A 223 13.38 4.69 -23.50
N VAL A 224 13.61 5.61 -24.42
CA VAL A 224 12.60 6.56 -24.84
C VAL A 224 11.77 5.88 -25.92
N THR A 225 10.45 5.80 -25.74
CA THR A 225 9.54 5.34 -26.81
C THR A 225 8.82 6.55 -27.38
N VAL A 226 8.78 6.68 -28.71
CA VAL A 226 8.07 7.79 -29.37
C VAL A 226 6.73 7.29 -29.90
N ALA A 227 5.65 7.97 -29.56
CA ALA A 227 4.29 7.66 -30.01
C ALA A 227 3.67 8.89 -30.69
N PRO A 228 3.02 8.75 -31.85
CA PRO A 228 2.91 7.54 -32.68
C PRO A 228 4.26 7.10 -33.27
N GLY A 229 4.46 5.79 -33.46
CA GLY A 229 5.73 5.24 -33.98
C GLY A 229 5.91 5.42 -35.49
N THR A 230 4.80 5.46 -36.24
CA THR A 230 4.77 5.62 -37.69
C THR A 230 3.59 6.52 -38.08
N VAL A 231 3.81 7.53 -38.93
CA VAL A 231 2.78 8.47 -39.38
C VAL A 231 2.92 8.71 -40.88
N SER A 232 1.81 8.87 -41.61
CA SER A 232 1.79 9.34 -42.99
C SER A 232 1.24 10.76 -43.03
N LEU A 233 1.94 11.70 -43.65
CA LEU A 233 1.52 13.11 -43.75
C LEU A 233 1.62 13.62 -45.20
N GLY A 234 0.64 14.43 -45.60
CA GLY A 234 0.62 15.20 -46.84
C GLY A 234 1.22 16.60 -46.71
N ALA A 235 1.20 17.36 -47.81
CA ALA A 235 1.73 18.72 -47.83
C ALA A 235 0.98 19.63 -46.84
N SER A 236 1.74 20.44 -46.07
CA SER A 236 1.24 21.33 -45.02
C SER A 236 0.53 20.65 -43.82
N GLU A 237 0.59 19.33 -43.70
CA GLU A 237 0.05 18.62 -42.53
C GLU A 237 1.03 18.61 -41.35
N ALA A 238 0.52 18.36 -40.14
CA ALA A 238 1.30 18.39 -38.92
C ALA A 238 0.83 17.30 -37.95
N GLU A 239 1.76 16.71 -37.21
CA GLU A 239 1.49 15.67 -36.21
C GLU A 239 2.28 15.93 -34.92
N THR A 240 1.76 15.47 -33.79
CA THR A 240 2.42 15.62 -32.48
C THR A 240 2.94 14.28 -31.97
N PHE A 241 4.23 14.23 -31.68
CA PHE A 241 4.90 13.08 -31.08
C PHE A 241 5.08 13.28 -29.58
N ALA A 242 4.80 12.23 -28.82
CA ALA A 242 5.04 12.15 -27.39
C ALA A 242 6.21 11.21 -27.11
N ALA A 243 7.16 11.66 -26.30
CA ALA A 243 8.22 10.81 -25.77
C ALA A 243 7.75 10.20 -24.45
N LEU A 244 7.59 8.88 -24.44
CA LEU A 244 7.26 8.08 -23.27
C LEU A 244 8.58 7.63 -22.62
N THR A 245 8.86 8.16 -21.44
CA THR A 245 10.07 7.92 -20.65
C THR A 245 9.75 8.11 -19.16
N ALA A 246 10.54 7.51 -18.28
CA ALA A 246 10.41 7.68 -16.83
C ALA A 246 10.63 9.15 -16.40
N ASP A 247 11.52 9.86 -17.09
CA ASP A 247 11.77 11.29 -16.91
C ASP A 247 11.62 12.03 -18.24
N ALA A 248 10.48 12.71 -18.42
CA ALA A 248 10.20 13.52 -19.62
C ALA A 248 10.79 14.94 -19.53
N SER A 249 11.33 15.34 -18.37
CA SER A 249 11.97 16.63 -18.19
C SER A 249 13.31 16.67 -18.93
N GLY A 250 13.41 17.46 -20.00
CA GLY A 250 14.65 17.63 -20.75
C GLY A 250 14.78 16.78 -22.01
N VAL A 251 13.67 16.24 -22.55
CA VAL A 251 13.67 15.61 -23.88
C VAL A 251 13.91 16.67 -24.96
N THR A 252 14.87 16.41 -25.86
CA THR A 252 15.13 17.20 -27.06
C THR A 252 14.71 16.43 -28.30
N TRP A 253 14.23 17.14 -29.32
CA TRP A 253 13.72 16.56 -30.56
C TRP A 253 14.59 16.95 -31.75
N SER A 254 14.81 16.01 -32.67
CA SER A 254 15.48 16.25 -33.95
C SER A 254 14.82 15.45 -35.08
N ILE A 255 15.08 15.85 -36.32
CA ILE A 255 14.61 15.17 -37.53
C ILE A 255 15.77 14.92 -38.48
N ASN A 256 15.70 13.81 -39.22
CA ASN A 256 16.63 13.50 -40.30
C ASN A 256 15.91 12.71 -41.40
N PRO A 257 15.95 13.15 -42.68
CA PRO A 257 16.53 14.40 -43.19
C PRO A 257 15.81 15.66 -42.67
N ASP A 258 16.46 16.82 -42.76
CA ASP A 258 15.92 18.13 -42.31
C ASP A 258 14.86 18.66 -43.29
N VAL A 259 13.75 17.93 -43.36
CA VAL A 259 12.62 18.24 -44.22
C VAL A 259 11.41 18.51 -43.33
N GLY A 260 10.91 19.73 -43.35
CA GLY A 260 9.85 20.21 -42.45
C GLY A 260 10.43 20.89 -41.21
N ARG A 261 9.65 20.93 -40.12
CA ARG A 261 10.10 21.53 -38.86
C ARG A 261 9.54 20.79 -37.66
N ILE A 262 10.39 20.48 -36.68
CA ILE A 262 9.98 19.94 -35.38
C ILE A 262 10.15 20.99 -34.27
N THR A 263 9.19 21.04 -33.36
CA THR A 263 9.20 21.95 -32.20
C THR A 263 9.73 21.27 -30.93
N PRO A 264 10.16 22.03 -29.91
CA PRO A 264 10.61 21.45 -28.64
C PRO A 264 9.55 20.62 -27.89
N VAL A 265 8.26 20.82 -28.23
CA VAL A 265 7.14 20.04 -27.68
C VAL A 265 6.82 18.78 -28.49
N GLY A 266 7.64 18.41 -29.48
CA GLY A 266 7.47 17.19 -30.27
C GLY A 266 6.47 17.32 -31.43
N ARG A 267 5.98 18.52 -31.76
CA ARG A 267 5.12 18.74 -32.93
C ARG A 267 5.94 18.92 -34.20
N TYR A 268 5.72 18.06 -35.19
CA TYR A 268 6.27 18.11 -36.54
C TYR A 268 5.30 18.80 -37.50
N SER A 269 5.82 19.55 -38.47
CA SER A 269 5.04 20.18 -39.54
C SER A 269 5.72 19.94 -40.89
N ALA A 270 4.98 19.35 -41.82
CA ALA A 270 5.44 19.02 -43.16
C ALA A 270 5.60 20.29 -44.03
N PRO A 271 6.52 20.28 -45.01
CA PRO A 271 6.65 21.39 -45.97
C PRO A 271 5.37 21.61 -46.78
N ALA A 272 5.22 22.81 -47.34
CA ALA A 272 4.10 23.16 -48.22
C ALA A 272 4.17 22.48 -49.60
N LEU A 273 5.35 21.98 -50.00
CA LEU A 273 5.56 21.28 -51.25
C LEU A 273 6.34 19.98 -51.00
N ILE A 274 5.75 18.86 -51.40
CA ILE A 274 6.37 17.53 -51.37
C ILE A 274 6.34 17.01 -52.81
N THR A 275 7.52 16.85 -53.42
CA THR A 275 7.64 16.47 -54.84
C THR A 275 7.77 14.95 -55.05
N ALA A 276 8.11 14.21 -54.00
CA ALA A 276 8.26 12.75 -54.01
C ALA A 276 8.01 12.18 -52.61
N VAL A 277 7.70 10.89 -52.54
CA VAL A 277 7.59 10.19 -51.26
C VAL A 277 8.94 10.16 -50.56
N GLN A 278 8.98 10.56 -49.29
CA GLN A 278 10.22 10.63 -48.50
C GLN A 278 9.96 10.20 -47.05
N THR A 279 10.97 9.61 -46.41
CA THR A 279 10.87 9.13 -45.04
C THR A 279 11.70 10.01 -44.11
N VAL A 280 11.07 10.62 -43.12
CA VAL A 280 11.71 11.45 -42.09
C VAL A 280 11.73 10.69 -40.77
N THR A 281 12.90 10.58 -40.15
CA THR A 281 13.05 9.97 -38.82
C THR A 281 13.03 11.07 -37.77
N VAL A 282 12.06 11.01 -36.88
CA VAL A 282 11.96 11.85 -35.68
C VAL A 282 12.69 11.17 -34.54
N THR A 283 13.58 11.90 -33.87
CA THR A 283 14.38 11.36 -32.76
C THR A 283 14.12 12.17 -31.50
N ALA A 284 13.73 11.50 -30.42
CA ALA A 284 13.62 12.06 -29.08
C ALA A 284 14.83 11.62 -28.26
N THR A 285 15.59 12.58 -27.73
CA THR A 285 16.78 12.32 -26.90
C THR A 285 16.51 12.77 -25.47
N SER A 286 16.69 11.88 -24.50
CA SER A 286 16.67 12.18 -23.08
C SER A 286 18.05 11.96 -22.47
N ALA A 287 18.51 12.91 -21.66
CA ALA A 287 19.79 12.81 -20.97
C ALA A 287 19.86 11.65 -19.96
N SER A 288 18.72 11.24 -19.40
CA SER A 288 18.63 10.15 -18.41
C SER A 288 18.17 8.82 -18.99
N ALA A 289 17.44 8.81 -20.11
CA ALA A 289 16.75 7.63 -20.63
C ALA A 289 17.15 7.19 -22.05
N GLY A 290 18.11 7.87 -22.70
CA GLY A 290 18.61 7.47 -24.03
C GLY A 290 17.80 8.06 -25.19
N ILE A 291 17.66 7.31 -26.28
CA ILE A 291 17.09 7.80 -27.55
C ILE A 291 15.89 6.95 -27.97
N GLY A 292 14.85 7.60 -28.48
CA GLY A 292 13.68 6.99 -29.09
C GLY A 292 13.45 7.55 -30.49
N SER A 293 12.86 6.76 -31.39
CA SER A 293 12.62 7.20 -32.77
C SER A 293 11.20 6.87 -33.25
N ALA A 294 10.71 7.69 -34.17
CA ALA A 294 9.49 7.47 -34.94
C ALA A 294 9.74 7.83 -36.41
N THR A 295 8.95 7.27 -37.31
CA THR A 295 9.10 7.49 -38.76
C THR A 295 7.88 8.19 -39.34
N ILE A 296 8.13 9.17 -40.20
CA ILE A 296 7.12 9.90 -40.96
C ILE A 296 7.30 9.54 -42.44
N ALA A 297 6.25 9.02 -43.06
CA ALA A 297 6.15 8.92 -44.51
C ALA A 297 5.46 10.18 -45.05
N LEU A 298 6.19 10.97 -45.82
CA LEU A 298 5.66 12.14 -46.49
C LEU A 298 5.19 11.76 -47.87
N HIS A 299 3.95 12.11 -48.21
CA HIS A 299 3.34 11.86 -49.51
C HIS A 299 3.05 13.18 -50.22
N PRO A 300 3.22 13.25 -51.56
CA PRO A 300 2.79 14.39 -52.36
C PRO A 300 1.30 14.73 -52.19
#